data_AF-A0A9D6YKZ3-F1
#
_entry.id   AF-A0A9D6YKZ3-F1
#
_cell.length_a   1.000
_cell.length_b   1.000
_cell.length_c   1.000
_cell.angle_alpha   90.00
_cell.angle_beta   90.00
_cell.angle_gamma   90.00
#
_symmetry.space_group_name_H-M   'P 1'
#
loop_
_entity.id
_entity.type
_entity.pdbx_description
1 polymer ?
#
loop_
_entity_poly.entity_id
_entity_poly.type
_entity_poly.pdbx_seq_one_letter_code
_entity_poly.pdbx_strand_id
1 'polypeptide(L)'
;MTLGYAVVAILAAAVAVFALQNSAPTRVRLLFWVVDGVPLAAVILFSLAVGIVVVGLPLWIQRWQLRTRARALEARLGAVEQALAERERSAGSPPTRQ
;
A
#
# COMPACT_ATOMS: atom_id res chain seq x y z
N MET A 1 6.41 -4.85 -15.23
CA MET A 1 5.32 -3.85 -15.28
C MET A 1 4.16 -4.35 -16.13
N THR A 2 4.39 -4.77 -17.38
CA THR A 2 3.35 -5.29 -18.32
C THR A 2 2.61 -6.54 -17.82
N LEU A 3 3.30 -7.52 -17.24
CA LEU A 3 2.68 -8.75 -16.74
C LEU A 3 1.64 -8.47 -15.63
N GLY A 4 1.92 -7.52 -14.73
CA GLY A 4 0.98 -7.14 -13.67
C GLY A 4 -0.30 -6.52 -14.23
N TYR A 5 -0.17 -5.63 -15.23
CA TYR A 5 -1.34 -5.04 -15.89
C TYR A 5 -2.17 -6.08 -16.67
N ALA A 6 -1.52 -7.05 -17.32
CA ALA A 6 -2.21 -8.14 -18.01
C ALA A 6 -3.02 -9.01 -17.03
N VAL A 7 -2.44 -9.37 -15.88
CA VAL A 7 -3.15 -10.12 -14.83
C VAL A 7 -4.36 -9.35 -14.31
N VAL A 8 -4.21 -8.04 -14.05
CA VAL A 8 -5.33 -7.20 -13.60
C VAL A 8 -6.43 -7.12 -14.66
N ALA A 9 -6.07 -6.96 -15.94
CA ALA A 9 -7.04 -6.90 -17.03
C ALA A 9 -7.83 -8.20 -17.17
N ILE A 10 -7.16 -9.36 -17.07
CA ILE A 10 -7.80 -10.68 -17.13
C ILE A 10 -8.78 -10.86 -15.96
N LEU A 11 -8.37 -10.50 -14.74
CA LEU A 11 -9.23 -10.56 -13.56
C LEU A 11 -10.44 -9.64 -13.69
N ALA A 12 -10.25 -8.41 -14.18
CA ALA A 12 -11.34 -7.46 -14.42
C ALA A 12 -12.35 -8.00 -15.45
N ALA A 13 -11.86 -8.59 -16.55
CA ALA A 13 -12.71 -9.21 -17.56
C ALA A 13 -13.49 -10.41 -17.01
N ALA A 14 -12.83 -11.29 -16.24
CA ALA A 14 -13.48 -12.44 -15.59
C ALA A 14 -14.58 -11.99 -14.62
N VAL A 15 -14.31 -10.94 -13.83
CA VAL A 15 -15.28 -10.31 -12.93
C VAL A 15 -16.49 -9.74 -13.70
N ALA A 16 -16.25 -9.03 -14.81
CA ALA A 16 -17.32 -8.47 -15.62
C ALA A 16 -18.20 -9.55 -16.24
N VAL A 17 -17.59 -10.63 -16.77
CA VAL A 17 -18.31 -11.80 -17.29
C VAL A 17 -19.11 -12.48 -16.18
N PHE A 18 -18.51 -12.70 -15.01
CA PHE A 18 -19.20 -13.26 -13.86
C PHE A 18 -20.41 -12.40 -13.44
N ALA A 19 -20.28 -11.08 -13.45
CA ALA A 19 -21.38 -10.17 -13.15
C ALA A 19 -22.51 -10.19 -14.18
N LEU A 20 -22.16 -10.27 -15.46
CA LEU A 20 -23.15 -10.37 -16.53
C LEU A 20 -23.90 -11.71 -16.48
N GLN A 21 -23.19 -12.80 -16.23
CA GLN A 21 -23.77 -14.15 -16.15
C GLN A 21 -24.58 -14.38 -14.86
N ASN A 22 -24.16 -13.79 -13.73
CA ASN A 22 -24.80 -13.95 -12.42
C ASN A 22 -25.61 -12.70 -12.03
N SER A 23 -26.37 -12.20 -13.00
CA SER A 23 -27.26 -11.03 -12.88
C SER A 23 -28.63 -11.37 -12.27
N ALA A 24 -28.86 -12.65 -11.93
CA ALA A 24 -30.07 -13.08 -11.25
C ALA A 24 -30.26 -12.30 -9.93
N PRO A 25 -31.45 -11.71 -9.70
CA PRO A 25 -31.71 -10.95 -8.49
C PRO A 25 -31.69 -11.89 -7.28
N THR A 26 -30.77 -11.65 -6.35
CA THR A 26 -30.62 -12.43 -5.13
C THR A 26 -31.07 -11.62 -3.91
N ARG A 27 -31.76 -12.30 -2.99
CA ARG A 27 -32.09 -11.78 -1.66
C ARG A 27 -30.91 -12.01 -0.73
N VAL A 28 -30.37 -10.95 -0.16
CA VAL A 28 -29.26 -11.02 0.80
C VAL A 28 -29.78 -10.69 2.19
N ARG A 29 -29.55 -11.58 3.17
CA ARG A 29 -29.84 -11.35 4.59
C ARG A 29 -28.54 -11.25 5.37
N LEU A 30 -28.24 -10.08 5.92
CA LEU A 30 -27.04 -9.74 6.68
C LEU A 30 -27.44 -9.33 8.10
N LEU A 31 -27.22 -10.23 9.08
CA LEU A 31 -27.67 -10.08 10.47
C LEU A 31 -29.16 -9.69 10.57
N PHE A 32 -29.45 -8.39 10.66
CA PHE A 32 -30.80 -7.83 10.80
C PHE A 32 -31.29 -7.11 9.53
N TRP A 33 -30.46 -7.04 8.48
CA TRP A 33 -30.74 -6.30 7.27
C TRP A 33 -31.04 -7.25 6.11
N VAL A 34 -32.10 -6.96 5.36
CA VAL A 34 -32.48 -7.70 4.16
C VAL A 34 -32.44 -6.73 3.00
N VAL A 35 -31.69 -7.08 1.97
CA VAL A 35 -31.62 -6.32 0.73
C VAL A 35 -32.09 -7.22 -0.40
N ASP A 36 -33.18 -6.81 -1.04
CA ASP A 36 -33.81 -7.54 -2.13
C ASP A 36 -33.35 -7.00 -3.50
N GLY A 37 -33.30 -7.89 -4.49
CA GLY A 37 -33.06 -7.51 -5.89
C GLY A 37 -31.61 -7.17 -6.25
N VAL A 38 -30.63 -7.52 -5.41
CA VAL A 38 -29.22 -7.24 -5.70
C VAL A 38 -28.60 -8.42 -6.46
N PRO A 39 -27.89 -8.19 -7.59
CA PRO A 39 -27.15 -9.23 -8.29
C PRO A 39 -26.06 -9.86 -7.41
N LEU A 40 -25.93 -11.19 -7.45
CA LEU A 40 -24.96 -11.92 -6.63
C LEU A 40 -23.52 -11.41 -6.80
N ALA A 41 -23.15 -11.04 -8.02
CA ALA A 41 -21.83 -10.51 -8.30
C ALA A 41 -21.55 -9.17 -7.63
N ALA A 42 -22.56 -8.29 -7.51
CA ALA A 42 -22.40 -7.03 -6.81
C ALA A 42 -22.10 -7.27 -5.32
N VAL A 43 -22.74 -8.27 -4.71
CA VAL A 43 -22.51 -8.65 -3.31
C VAL A 43 -21.10 -9.17 -3.10
N ILE A 44 -20.64 -10.07 -3.99
CA ILE A 44 -19.30 -10.67 -3.91
C ILE A 44 -18.23 -9.61 -4.13
N LEU A 45 -18.38 -8.75 -5.14
CA LEU A 45 -17.41 -7.70 -5.44
C LEU A 45 -17.35 -6.65 -4.34
N PHE A 46 -18.49 -6.26 -3.78
CA PHE A 46 -18.52 -5.35 -2.65
C PHE A 46 -17.82 -5.95 -1.43
N SER A 47 -18.10 -7.23 -1.12
CA SER A 47 -17.46 -7.94 -0.01
C SER A 47 -15.94 -8.04 -0.20
N LEU A 48 -15.49 -8.34 -1.42
CA LEU A 48 -14.07 -8.37 -1.77
C LEU A 48 -13.43 -6.98 -1.62
N ALA A 49 -14.08 -5.94 -2.14
CA ALA A 49 -13.60 -4.56 -2.04
C ALA A 49 -13.45 -4.13 -0.58
N VAL A 50 -14.45 -4.43 0.25
CA VAL A 50 -14.40 -4.18 1.70
C VAL A 50 -13.23 -4.93 2.33
N GLY A 51 -13.05 -6.22 2.02
CA GLY A 51 -11.91 -7.00 2.53
C GLY A 51 -10.55 -6.40 2.13
N ILE A 52 -10.41 -5.97 0.89
CA ILE A 52 -9.20 -5.28 0.40
C ILE A 52 -8.98 -3.95 1.14
N VAL A 53 -10.02 -3.17 1.40
CA VAL A 53 -9.88 -1.91 2.14
C VAL A 53 -9.45 -2.18 3.58
N VAL A 54 -10.09 -3.14 4.24
CA VAL A 54 -9.81 -3.49 5.65
C VAL A 54 -8.38 -3.99 5.83
N VAL A 55 -7.86 -4.82 4.92
CA VAL A 55 -6.51 -5.39 5.04
C VAL A 55 -5.45 -4.53 4.34
N GLY A 56 -5.77 -4.02 3.16
CA GLY A 56 -4.85 -3.29 2.30
C GLY A 56 -4.50 -1.91 2.84
N LEU A 57 -5.45 -1.20 3.46
CA LEU A 57 -5.19 0.15 3.97
C LEU A 57 -4.18 0.14 5.15
N PRO A 58 -4.32 -0.72 6.19
CA PRO A 58 -3.31 -0.82 7.25
C PRO A 58 -1.92 -1.23 6.73
N LEU A 59 -1.86 -2.21 5.82
CA LEU A 59 -0.59 -2.67 5.23
C LEU A 59 0.08 -1.56 4.42
N TRP A 60 -0.71 -0.78 3.67
CA TRP A 60 -0.20 0.36 2.92
C TRP A 60 0.40 1.43 3.84
N ILE A 61 -0.31 1.77 4.93
CA ILE A 61 0.16 2.73 5.93
C ILE A 61 1.47 2.24 6.57
N GLN A 62 1.53 0.98 7.01
CA GLN A 62 2.74 0.41 7.59
C GLN A 62 3.92 0.46 6.62
N ARG A 63 3.69 0.11 5.35
CA ARG A 63 4.72 0.17 4.31
C ARG A 63 5.23 1.59 4.09
N TRP A 64 4.34 2.58 4.17
CA TRP A 64 4.72 3.98 4.04
C TRP A 64 5.56 4.45 5.24
N GLN A 65 5.15 4.10 6.46
CA GLN A 65 5.92 4.39 7.68
C GLN A 65 7.30 3.74 7.67
N LEU A 66 7.41 2.49 7.23
CA LEU A 66 8.69 1.80 7.10
C LEU A 66 9.62 2.52 6.11
N ARG A 67 9.07 2.97 4.98
CA ARG A 67 9.82 3.74 3.98
C ARG A 67 10.28 5.10 4.51
N THR A 68 9.43 5.83 5.24
CA THR A 68 9.83 7.14 5.80
C THR A 68 10.87 6.98 6.90
N ARG A 69 10.75 5.93 7.74
CA ARG A 69 11.76 5.59 8.74
C ARG A 69 13.10 5.24 8.09
N ALA A 70 13.11 4.40 7.06
CA ALA A 70 14.35 4.07 6.34
C ALA A 70 15.06 5.33 5.84
N ARG A 71 14.33 6.26 5.18
CA ARG A 71 14.89 7.54 4.73
C ARG A 71 15.41 8.41 5.89
N ALA A 72 14.71 8.44 7.01
CA ALA A 72 15.14 9.20 8.18
C ALA A 72 16.42 8.62 8.82
N LEU A 73 16.59 7.30 8.82
CA LEU A 73 17.83 6.66 9.26
C LEU A 73 18.98 6.96 8.30
N GLU A 74 18.76 6.86 6.99
CA GLU A 74 19.76 7.19 5.96
C GLU A 74 20.24 8.65 6.10
N ALA A 75 19.32 9.60 6.30
CA ALA A 75 19.67 11.02 6.50
C ALA A 75 20.47 11.25 7.80
N ARG A 76 20.15 10.52 8.88
CA ARG A 76 20.89 10.61 10.15
C ARG A 76 22.30 10.05 10.01
N LEU A 77 22.48 8.95 9.29
CA LEU A 77 23.81 8.38 9.01
C LEU A 77 24.67 9.40 8.25
N GLY A 78 24.14 10.00 7.18
CA GLY A 78 24.86 11.02 6.42
C GLY A 78 25.25 12.25 7.26
N ALA A 79 24.38 12.70 8.16
CA ALA A 79 24.70 13.81 9.06
C ALA A 79 25.81 13.47 10.08
N VAL A 80 25.81 12.24 10.61
CA VAL A 80 26.86 11.77 11.54
C VAL A 80 28.19 11.61 10.81
N GLU A 81 28.19 11.05 9.60
CA GLU A 81 29.39 10.93 8.76
C GLU A 81 29.98 12.30 8.43
N GLN A 82 29.14 13.29 8.09
CA GLN A 82 29.58 14.66 7.85
C GLN A 82 30.19 15.30 9.10
N ALA A 83 29.57 15.12 10.27
CA ALA A 83 30.10 15.65 11.52
C ALA A 83 31.45 15.02 11.91
N LEU A 84 31.64 13.72 11.63
CA LEU A 84 32.94 13.07 11.78
C LEU A 84 33.98 13.66 10.81
N ALA A 85 33.65 13.80 9.53
CA ALA A 85 34.56 14.37 8.54
C ALA A 85 34.96 15.83 8.87
N GLU A 86 34.03 16.62 9.40
CA GLU A 86 34.29 17.98 9.91
C GLU A 86 35.27 17.97 11.08
N ARG A 87 35.09 17.02 12.01
CA ARG A 87 35.94 16.86 13.20
C ARG A 87 37.34 16.38 12.85
N GLU A 88 37.48 15.49 11.88
CA GLU A 88 38.77 15.04 11.37
C GLU A 88 39.52 16.17 10.64
N ARG A 89 38.82 16.98 9.83
CA ARG A 89 39.42 18.16 9.18
C ARG A 89 39.90 19.20 10.19
N SER A 90 39.14 19.43 11.24
CA SER A 90 39.49 20.39 12.30
C SER A 90 40.58 19.87 13.25
N ALA A 91 40.64 18.55 13.50
CA ALA A 91 41.73 17.91 14.24
C ALA A 91 43.04 17.82 13.43
N GLY A 92 42.96 17.80 12.09
CA GLY A 92 44.12 17.77 11.19
C GLY A 92 44.76 19.12 10.88
N SER A 93 44.20 20.25 11.35
CA SER A 93 44.80 21.57 11.16
C SER A 93 45.84 21.82 12.27
N PRO A 94 47.15 21.89 11.97
CA PRO A 94 48.17 22.13 13.00
C PRO A 94 47.97 23.53 13.60
N PRO A 95 48.18 23.74 14.91
CA PRO A 95 48.15 25.07 15.48
C PRO A 95 49.24 25.90 14.78
N THR A 96 48.80 26.90 14.02
CA THR A 96 49.69 27.92 13.47
C THR A 96 50.21 28.72 14.67
N ARG A 97 51.36 28.31 15.19
CA ARG A 97 52.09 29.09 16.20
C ARG A 97 52.55 30.37 15.51
N GLN A 98 51.91 31.48 15.88
CA GLN A 98 52.51 32.81 15.79
C GLN A 98 53.66 32.93 16.77
#